data_AF-A0A0X8GM92-F1
#
_entry.id   AF-A0A0X8GM92-F1
#
_cell.length_a   1.000
_cell.length_b   1.000
_cell.length_c   1.000
_cell.angle_alpha   90.00
_cell.angle_beta   90.00
_cell.angle_gamma   90.00
#
_symmetry.space_group_name_H-M   'P 1'
#
loop_
_entity.id
_entity.type
_entity.pdbx_description
1 polymer ?
#
loop_
_entity_poly.entity_id
_entity_poly.type
_entity_poly.pdbx_seq_one_letter_code
_entity_poly.pdbx_strand_id
1 'polypeptide(L)'
;MRGICLFILLLTSNQATASTPCQPLPEIQQRLEQLARGWHSTLALETGYAPPARYTVCQLKSGLPFADHPLKRIYIRGLASENDEITLAHEYLHLAFSHHPRGHYEVFIEAMARRLVGVQ
;
A
#
# COMPACT_ATOMS: atom_id res chain seq x y z
N MET A 1 28.08 -6.96 -54.66
CA MET A 1 28.60 -7.24 -53.30
C MET A 1 28.08 -6.14 -52.39
N ARG A 2 26.94 -6.34 -51.72
CA ARG A 2 26.76 -6.90 -50.35
C ARG A 2 27.46 -6.05 -49.27
N GLY A 3 26.66 -5.39 -48.41
CA GLY A 3 27.16 -4.64 -47.25
C GLY A 3 26.06 -4.11 -46.33
N ILE A 4 25.15 -5.01 -45.93
CA ILE A 4 24.32 -5.04 -44.70
C ILE A 4 24.08 -3.69 -43.99
N CYS A 5 22.88 -3.13 -44.15
CA CYS A 5 22.30 -2.19 -43.20
C CYS A 5 22.07 -2.91 -41.86
N LEU A 6 22.88 -2.59 -40.85
CA LEU A 6 22.71 -3.10 -39.49
C LEU A 6 21.57 -2.30 -38.80
N PHE A 7 20.32 -2.67 -39.07
CA PHE A 7 19.17 -2.19 -38.32
C PHE A 7 19.15 -2.92 -36.97
N ILE A 8 19.85 -2.39 -35.97
CA ILE A 8 19.72 -2.84 -34.59
C ILE A 8 18.33 -2.38 -34.11
N LEU A 9 17.32 -3.24 -34.23
CA LEU A 9 16.07 -3.10 -33.46
C LEU A 9 16.43 -3.30 -31.99
N LEU A 10 16.70 -2.19 -31.28
CA LEU A 10 16.64 -2.16 -29.83
C LEU A 10 15.18 -2.37 -29.44
N LEU A 11 14.81 -3.63 -29.16
CA LEU A 11 13.58 -3.97 -28.44
C LEU A 11 13.69 -3.40 -27.04
N THR A 12 13.34 -2.12 -26.89
CA THR A 12 13.10 -1.51 -25.59
C THR A 12 11.86 -2.19 -25.01
N SER A 13 12.08 -3.19 -24.16
CA SER A 13 11.02 -3.75 -23.32
C SER A 13 10.67 -2.69 -22.28
N ASN A 14 9.90 -1.69 -22.68
CA ASN A 14 9.31 -0.72 -21.78
C ASN A 14 8.07 -1.39 -21.16
N GLN A 15 8.29 -2.40 -20.32
CA GLN A 15 7.23 -3.00 -19.53
C GLN A 15 6.88 -2.05 -18.40
N ALA A 16 6.17 -0.98 -18.73
CA ALA A 16 5.37 -0.27 -17.75
C ALA A 16 4.33 -1.28 -17.26
N THR A 17 4.55 -1.85 -16.07
CA THR A 17 3.55 -2.64 -15.37
C THR A 17 2.31 -1.76 -15.26
N ALA A 18 1.24 -2.11 -15.97
CA ALA A 18 0.01 -1.33 -15.94
C ALA A 18 -0.52 -1.31 -14.49
N SER A 19 -0.36 -0.17 -13.81
CA SER A 19 -0.88 0.01 -12.45
C SER A 19 -2.40 -0.12 -12.47
N THR A 20 -2.99 -0.80 -11.49
CA THR A 20 -4.45 -0.91 -11.35
C THR A 20 -5.05 0.50 -11.25
N PRO A 21 -6.01 0.88 -12.12
CA PRO A 21 -6.67 2.19 -12.00
C PRO A 21 -7.31 2.35 -10.62
N CYS A 22 -7.12 3.51 -10.01
CA CYS A 22 -7.71 3.83 -8.72
C CYS A 22 -9.10 4.42 -8.93
N GLN A 23 -10.13 3.74 -8.42
CA GLN A 23 -11.43 4.36 -8.15
C GLN A 23 -11.45 4.75 -6.66
N PRO A 24 -11.37 6.05 -6.30
CA PRO A 24 -11.22 6.46 -4.91
C PRO A 24 -12.42 6.07 -4.03
N LEU A 25 -12.14 5.85 -2.74
CA LEU A 25 -13.13 5.60 -1.68
C LEU A 25 -13.04 6.71 -0.61
N PRO A 26 -13.71 7.87 -0.81
CA PRO A 26 -13.51 9.05 0.03
C PRO A 26 -13.88 8.85 1.50
N GLU A 27 -14.95 8.12 1.78
CA GLU A 27 -15.41 7.86 3.16
C GLU A 27 -14.39 7.02 3.93
N ILE A 28 -13.85 5.98 3.29
CA ILE A 28 -12.82 5.11 3.86
C ILE A 28 -11.48 5.84 3.97
N GLN A 29 -11.14 6.68 3.00
CA GLN A 29 -9.97 7.58 3.07
C GLN A 29 -10.05 8.46 4.32
N GLN A 30 -11.16 9.16 4.54
CA GLN A 30 -11.37 10.01 5.70
C GLN A 30 -11.29 9.23 7.02
N ARG A 31 -11.88 8.02 7.05
CA ARG A 31 -11.79 7.12 8.20
C ARG A 31 -10.35 6.70 8.47
N LEU A 32 -9.57 6.31 7.46
CA LEU A 32 -8.16 5.97 7.61
C LEU A 32 -7.34 7.15 8.14
N GLU A 33 -7.60 8.37 7.66
CA GLU A 33 -6.92 9.57 8.18
C GLU A 33 -7.21 9.82 9.68
N GLN A 34 -8.45 9.57 10.12
CA GLN A 34 -8.80 9.65 11.55
C GLN A 34 -8.07 8.58 12.37
N LEU A 35 -8.10 7.34 11.89
CA LEU A 35 -7.43 6.20 12.53
C LEU A 35 -5.91 6.43 12.62
N ALA A 36 -5.27 6.81 11.50
CA ALA A 36 -3.83 7.05 11.43
C ALA A 36 -3.36 8.15 12.40
N ARG A 37 -4.16 9.22 12.60
CA ARG A 37 -3.89 10.22 13.64
C ARG A 37 -3.92 9.61 15.04
N GLY A 38 -4.89 8.75 15.33
CA GLY A 38 -4.98 8.05 16.61
C GLY A 38 -3.83 7.06 16.84
N TRP A 39 -3.38 6.38 15.78
CA TRP A 39 -2.29 5.41 15.83
C TRP A 39 -0.90 6.05 15.95
N HIS A 40 -0.78 7.34 15.65
CA HIS A 40 0.51 8.02 15.55
C HIS A 40 1.35 7.89 16.83
N SER A 41 0.76 8.04 18.02
CA SER A 41 1.51 7.93 19.28
C SER A 41 2.12 6.55 19.49
N THR A 42 1.40 5.48 19.13
CA THR A 42 1.89 4.10 19.18
C THR A 42 2.99 3.87 18.14
N LEU A 43 2.75 4.29 16.90
CA LEU A 43 3.66 4.03 15.79
C LEU A 43 4.94 4.88 15.83
N ALA A 44 4.90 6.07 16.40
CA ALA A 44 6.06 6.95 16.57
C ALA A 44 7.17 6.33 17.44
N LEU A 45 6.85 5.30 18.23
CA LEU A 45 7.82 4.55 19.04
C LEU A 45 8.53 3.45 18.25
N GLU A 46 8.02 3.09 17.07
CA GLU A 46 8.57 2.00 16.26
C GLU A 46 9.67 2.50 15.31
N THR A 47 10.81 1.82 15.33
CA THR A 47 11.89 2.10 14.38
C THR A 47 11.41 1.86 12.94
N GLY A 48 11.64 2.87 12.09
CA GLY A 48 11.29 2.81 10.67
C GLY A 48 9.90 3.35 10.33
N TYR A 49 9.12 3.79 11.31
CA TYR A 49 7.84 4.46 11.04
C TYR A 49 8.07 5.82 10.38
N ALA A 50 7.52 5.97 9.19
CA ALA A 50 7.55 7.18 8.38
C ALA A 50 6.21 7.31 7.64
N PRO A 51 5.18 7.93 8.24
CA PRO A 51 3.85 7.97 7.65
C PRO A 51 3.88 8.69 6.29
N PRO A 52 3.19 8.17 5.26
CA PRO A 52 3.13 8.84 3.96
C PRO A 52 2.40 10.19 4.10
N ALA A 53 2.99 11.26 3.55
CA ALA A 53 2.39 12.59 3.58
C ALA A 53 1.06 12.67 2.82
N ARG A 54 0.90 11.84 1.78
CA ARG A 54 -0.33 11.69 0.98
C ARG A 54 -0.47 10.24 0.55
N TYR A 55 -1.70 9.76 0.48
CA TYR A 55 -2.07 8.46 -0.05
C TYR A 55 -3.53 8.48 -0.53
N THR A 56 -3.94 7.46 -1.26
CA THR A 56 -5.34 7.31 -1.71
C THR A 56 -5.82 5.90 -1.46
N VAL A 57 -6.98 5.76 -0.80
CA VAL A 57 -7.70 4.49 -0.71
C VAL A 57 -8.56 4.29 -1.97
N CYS A 58 -8.36 3.15 -2.62
CA CYS A 58 -8.95 2.78 -3.90
C CYS A 58 -9.82 1.52 -3.75
N GLN A 59 -10.90 1.44 -4.52
CA GLN A 59 -11.74 0.25 -4.59
C GLN A 59 -10.97 -0.90 -5.24
N LEU A 60 -10.92 -2.03 -4.53
CA LEU A 60 -10.49 -3.31 -5.05
C LEU A 60 -11.72 -4.08 -5.57
N LYS A 61 -11.69 -4.47 -6.85
CA LYS A 61 -12.77 -5.26 -7.47
C LYS A 61 -12.61 -6.77 -7.25
N SER A 62 -11.37 -7.26 -7.21
CA SER A 62 -11.04 -8.67 -7.06
C SER A 62 -9.63 -8.85 -6.52
N GLY A 63 -9.31 -10.04 -6.01
CA GLY A 63 -7.99 -10.35 -5.43
C GLY A 63 -7.88 -10.01 -3.94
N LEU A 64 -6.64 -10.01 -3.45
CA LEU A 64 -6.31 -9.65 -2.08
C LEU A 64 -6.06 -8.14 -1.97
N PRO A 65 -6.41 -7.53 -0.82
CA PRO A 65 -5.96 -6.19 -0.47
C PRO A 65 -4.44 -6.03 -0.63
N PHE A 66 -4.01 -4.83 -1.02
CA PHE A 66 -2.58 -4.54 -1.18
C PHE A 66 -2.30 -3.03 -1.15
N ALA A 67 -1.05 -2.69 -0.83
CA ALA A 67 -0.49 -1.36 -0.92
C ALA A 67 0.43 -1.20 -2.15
N ASP A 68 0.15 -0.20 -2.99
CA ASP A 68 1.04 0.23 -4.07
C ASP A 68 2.00 1.30 -3.52
N HIS A 69 3.25 0.90 -3.28
CA HIS A 69 4.28 1.76 -2.68
C HIS A 69 4.69 2.94 -3.56
N PRO A 70 4.92 2.77 -4.89
CA PRO A 70 5.23 3.90 -5.78
C PRO A 70 4.13 4.96 -5.84
N LEU A 71 2.87 4.54 -5.97
CA LEU A 71 1.74 5.45 -6.15
C LEU A 71 1.10 5.89 -4.83
N LYS A 72 1.53 5.32 -3.70
CA LYS A 72 0.96 5.54 -2.36
C LYS A 72 -0.54 5.29 -2.36
N ARG A 73 -0.95 4.11 -2.84
CA ARG A 73 -2.35 3.70 -2.90
C ARG A 73 -2.59 2.47 -2.05
N ILE A 74 -3.76 2.41 -1.44
CA ILE A 74 -4.24 1.25 -0.68
C ILE A 74 -5.48 0.73 -1.39
N TYR A 75 -5.51 -0.54 -1.77
CA TYR A 75 -6.65 -1.15 -2.42
C TYR A 75 -7.38 -2.09 -1.47
N ILE A 76 -8.65 -1.80 -1.16
CA ILE A 76 -9.48 -2.64 -0.29
C ILE A 76 -10.88 -2.83 -0.88
N ARG A 77 -11.61 -3.85 -0.41
CA ARG A 77 -12.96 -4.15 -0.89
C ARG A 77 -14.04 -3.27 -0.26
N GLY A 78 -13.86 -2.89 1.00
CA GLY A 78 -14.83 -2.14 1.79
C GLY A 78 -14.36 -2.03 3.24
N LEU A 79 -15.19 -1.43 4.09
CA LEU A 79 -14.92 -1.23 5.51
C LEU A 79 -16.21 -1.42 6.32
N ALA A 80 -16.60 -2.69 6.54
CA ALA A 80 -17.86 -3.01 7.21
C ALA A 80 -17.68 -3.94 8.42
N SER A 81 -16.49 -4.51 8.60
CA SER A 81 -16.18 -5.46 9.66
C SER A 81 -14.86 -5.14 10.35
N GLU A 82 -14.66 -5.70 11.54
CA GLU A 82 -13.38 -5.64 12.27
C GLU A 82 -12.22 -6.19 11.40
N ASN A 83 -12.46 -7.27 10.65
CA ASN A 83 -11.46 -7.81 9.74
C ASN A 83 -11.09 -6.84 8.62
N ASP A 84 -12.05 -6.02 8.14
CA ASP A 84 -11.76 -4.97 7.17
C ASP A 84 -10.96 -3.81 7.81
N GLU A 85 -11.23 -3.47 9.08
CA GLU A 85 -10.42 -2.48 9.80
C GLU A 85 -8.98 -2.96 9.99
N ILE A 86 -8.78 -4.24 10.36
CA ILE A 86 -7.45 -4.86 10.44
C ILE A 86 -6.76 -4.84 9.08
N THR A 87 -7.47 -5.22 8.02
CA THR A 87 -6.95 -5.17 6.64
C THR A 87 -6.52 -3.76 6.25
N LEU A 88 -7.35 -2.75 6.55
CA LEU A 88 -7.02 -1.36 6.22
C LEU A 88 -5.81 -0.86 7.00
N ALA A 89 -5.68 -1.23 8.27
CA ALA A 89 -4.50 -0.94 9.08
C ALA A 89 -3.25 -1.63 8.52
N HIS A 90 -3.37 -2.91 8.14
CA HIS A 90 -2.31 -3.72 7.54
C HIS A 90 -1.73 -3.04 6.29
N GLU A 91 -2.58 -2.67 5.32
CA GLU A 91 -2.11 -2.01 4.09
C GLU A 91 -1.52 -0.61 4.35
N TYR A 92 -2.06 0.13 5.31
CA TYR A 92 -1.47 1.40 5.72
C TYR A 92 -0.06 1.22 6.30
N LEU A 93 0.16 0.18 7.10
CA LEU A 93 1.46 -0.10 7.70
C LEU A 93 2.53 -0.43 6.66
N HIS A 94 2.19 -1.13 5.58
CA HIS A 94 3.13 -1.32 4.46
C HIS A 94 3.60 0.02 3.88
N LEU A 95 2.70 1.00 3.73
CA LEU A 95 3.08 2.34 3.28
C LEU A 95 3.89 3.09 4.35
N ALA A 96 3.48 3.03 5.61
CA ALA A 96 4.11 3.76 6.71
C ALA A 96 5.50 3.23 7.08
N PHE A 97 5.82 1.98 6.74
CA PHE A 97 7.14 1.38 6.94
C PHE A 97 7.87 1.16 5.60
N SER A 98 7.48 1.84 4.51
CA SER A 98 8.00 1.57 3.17
C SER A 98 9.52 1.80 3.00
N HIS A 99 10.17 2.46 3.94
CA HIS A 99 11.61 2.75 3.93
C HIS A 99 12.39 1.88 4.93
N HIS A 100 11.76 0.85 5.51
CA HIS A 100 12.35 0.02 6.54
C HIS A 100 12.02 -1.47 6.29
N PRO A 101 12.93 -2.42 6.56
CA PRO A 101 12.69 -3.85 6.30
C PRO A 101 11.45 -4.43 6.99
N ARG A 102 11.04 -3.84 8.13
CA ARG A 102 9.79 -4.22 8.82
C ARG A 102 8.54 -4.02 7.96
N GLY A 103 8.56 -3.12 6.99
CA GLY A 103 7.48 -2.93 6.02
C GLY A 103 7.20 -4.15 5.15
N HIS A 104 8.13 -5.11 5.06
CA HIS A 104 7.98 -6.38 4.34
C HIS A 104 7.87 -7.59 5.27
N TYR A 105 7.82 -7.37 6.58
CA TYR A 105 7.75 -8.44 7.56
C TYR A 105 6.29 -8.65 7.99
N GLU A 106 5.58 -9.50 7.26
CA GLU A 106 4.14 -9.74 7.42
C GLU A 106 3.70 -10.04 8.86
N VAL A 107 4.52 -10.79 9.61
CA VAL A 107 4.23 -11.11 11.03
C VAL A 107 4.18 -9.85 11.88
N PHE A 108 5.09 -8.90 11.66
CA PHE A 108 5.07 -7.61 12.35
C PHE A 108 3.90 -6.75 11.90
N ILE A 109 3.64 -6.68 10.58
CA ILE A 109 2.56 -5.86 10.02
C ILE A 109 1.20 -6.32 10.53
N GLU A 110 0.92 -7.62 10.47
CA GLU A 110 -0.33 -8.20 10.95
C GLU A 110 -0.52 -8.01 12.46
N ALA A 111 0.51 -8.31 13.27
CA ALA A 111 0.44 -8.15 14.71
C ALA A 111 0.22 -6.68 15.12
N MET A 112 0.91 -5.74 14.44
CA MET A 112 0.73 -4.31 14.68
C MET A 112 -0.66 -3.86 14.24
N ALA A 113 -1.17 -4.30 13.09
CA ALA A 113 -2.51 -3.96 12.62
C ALA A 113 -3.59 -4.36 13.64
N ARG A 114 -3.55 -5.59 14.14
CA ARG A 114 -4.47 -6.08 15.18
C ARG A 114 -4.39 -5.25 16.45
N ARG A 115 -3.17 -4.96 16.92
CA ARG A 115 -2.94 -4.10 18.08
C ARG A 115 -3.54 -2.71 17.92
N LEU A 116 -3.43 -2.12 16.73
CA LEU A 116 -3.96 -0.79 16.43
C LEU A 116 -5.49 -0.74 16.36
N VAL A 117 -6.13 -1.84 15.95
CA VAL A 117 -7.60 -2.00 15.97
C VAL A 117 -8.10 -2.40 17.36
N GLY A 118 -7.22 -2.92 18.22
CA GLY A 118 -7.56 -3.33 19.59
C GLY A 118 -7.98 -4.79 19.71
N VAL A 119 -7.59 -5.62 18.75
CA VAL A 119 -7.87 -7.06 18.70
C VAL A 119 -6.59 -7.82 19.06
N GLN A 120 -6.69 -8.89 19.86
CA GLN A 120 -5.57 -9.76 20.24
C GLN A 120 -5.75 -11.14 19.62
#